data_AF-A0A3C7VYR4-F1
#
_entry.id   AF-A0A3C7VYR4-F1
#
_cell.length_a   1.000
_cell.length_b   1.000
_cell.length_c   1.000
_cell.angle_alpha   90.00
_cell.angle_beta   90.00
_cell.angle_gamma   90.00
#
_symmetry.space_group_name_H-M   'P 1'
#
loop_
_entity.id
_entity.type
_entity.pdbx_description
1 polymer ?
#
loop_
_entity_poly.entity_id
_entity_poly.type
_entity_poly.pdbx_seq_one_letter_code
_entity_poly.pdbx_strand_id
1 'polypeptide(L)'
;MATQVSDFDRFSFTLFMALAVHAMLVLGITFAPESPRSSAQTMEITLSRFDDEQAPEKADFLAQTSQQGSGSEEQAMEMTSPNPSEISQPELAQVQPEPQTTTRPQPQQERAVVQTETRTERQASRPEERTEPQEEPLPQSEKKSL
;
A
#
# COMPACT_ATOMS: atom_id res chain seq x y z
N MET A 1 39.95 -52.18 28.34
CA MET A 1 40.55 -51.53 27.16
C MET A 1 39.87 -50.17 27.01
N ALA A 2 40.54 -49.06 27.33
CA ALA A 2 39.97 -47.73 27.14
C ALA A 2 40.19 -47.31 25.68
N THR A 3 39.12 -47.02 24.96
CA THR A 3 39.19 -46.50 23.59
C THR A 3 39.72 -45.08 23.63
N GLN A 4 40.92 -44.84 23.09
CA GLN A 4 41.46 -43.49 22.98
C GLN A 4 40.71 -42.76 21.86
N VAL A 5 40.15 -41.59 22.18
CA VAL A 5 39.47 -40.72 21.20
C VAL A 5 40.52 -39.85 20.53
N SER A 6 40.60 -39.90 19.20
CA SER A 6 41.55 -39.09 18.43
C SER A 6 41.02 -37.67 18.18
N ASP A 7 41.91 -36.74 17.83
CA ASP A 7 41.49 -35.38 17.44
C ASP A 7 40.64 -35.37 16.17
N PHE A 8 40.87 -36.33 15.26
CA PHE A 8 40.05 -36.51 14.08
C PHE A 8 38.62 -36.97 14.42
N ASP A 9 38.45 -37.83 15.44
CA ASP A 9 37.11 -38.24 15.91
C ASP A 9 36.33 -37.05 16.45
N ARG A 10 37.00 -36.16 17.21
CA ARG A 10 36.39 -34.93 17.72
C ARG A 10 36.02 -33.98 16.59
N PHE A 11 36.93 -33.77 15.65
CA PHE A 11 36.69 -32.89 14.50
C PHE A 11 35.52 -33.39 13.64
N SER A 12 35.55 -34.66 13.22
CA SER A 12 34.49 -35.24 12.38
C SER A 12 33.13 -35.24 13.08
N PHE A 13 33.07 -35.56 14.38
CA PHE A 13 31.84 -35.50 15.16
C PHE A 13 31.29 -34.08 15.24
N THR A 14 32.12 -33.09 15.55
CA THR A 14 31.66 -31.68 15.62
C THR A 14 31.22 -31.15 14.26
N LEU A 15 31.91 -31.51 13.18
CA LEU A 15 31.51 -31.14 11.82
C LEU A 15 30.17 -31.76 11.43
N PHE A 16 29.97 -33.04 11.72
CA PHE A 16 28.69 -33.71 11.51
C PHE A 16 27.57 -33.07 12.31
N MET A 17 27.80 -32.80 13.60
CA MET A 17 26.82 -32.13 14.47
C MET A 17 26.48 -30.73 13.96
N ALA A 18 27.48 -29.96 13.52
CA ALA A 18 27.26 -28.64 12.94
C ALA A 18 26.38 -28.73 11.68
N LEU A 19 26.68 -29.65 10.76
CA LEU A 19 25.86 -29.86 9.55
C LEU A 19 24.44 -30.32 9.89
N ALA A 20 24.27 -31.20 10.88
CA ALA A 20 22.96 -31.65 11.34
C ALA A 20 22.13 -30.49 11.88
N VAL A 21 22.71 -29.63 12.71
CA VAL A 21 22.05 -28.42 13.25
C VAL A 21 21.68 -27.46 12.12
N HIS A 22 22.57 -27.21 11.16
CA HIS A 22 22.25 -26.37 10.00
C HIS A 22 21.12 -26.96 9.16
N ALA A 23 21.13 -28.26 8.90
CA ALA A 23 20.07 -28.94 8.17
C ALA A 23 18.72 -28.82 8.88
N MET A 24 18.69 -28.96 10.22
CA MET A 24 17.48 -28.74 11.01
C MET A 24 16.96 -27.30 10.88
N LEU A 25 17.84 -26.30 10.89
CA LEU A 25 17.43 -24.89 10.75
C LEU A 25 16.90 -24.60 9.35
N VAL A 26 17.61 -25.01 8.30
CA VAL A 26 17.23 -24.75 6.91
C VAL A 26 15.93 -25.46 6.53
N LEU A 27 15.72 -26.69 7.02
CA LEU A 27 14.50 -27.46 6.73
C LEU A 27 13.34 -27.15 7.68
N GLY A 28 13.64 -26.77 8.92
CA GLY A 28 12.65 -26.52 9.97
C GLY A 28 12.10 -25.10 9.98
N ILE A 29 12.88 -24.11 9.53
CA ILE A 29 12.41 -22.72 9.41
C ILE A 29 11.70 -22.59 8.07
N THR A 30 10.39 -22.45 8.11
CA THR A 30 9.56 -22.20 6.93
C THR A 30 8.90 -20.84 7.03
N PHE A 31 8.62 -20.25 5.86
CA PHE A 31 7.89 -18.99 5.75
C PHE A 31 6.52 -19.30 5.15
N ALA A 32 5.47 -18.96 5.89
CA ALA A 32 4.12 -18.97 5.35
C ALA A 32 3.79 -17.56 4.83
N PRO A 33 3.21 -17.44 3.64
CA PRO A 33 2.67 -16.15 3.20
C PRO A 33 1.52 -15.74 4.12
N GLU A 34 1.39 -14.43 4.33
CA GLU A 34 0.23 -13.86 5.00
C GLU A 34 -1.04 -14.23 4.21
N SER A 35 -2.13 -14.55 4.91
CA SER A 35 -3.40 -14.80 4.24
C SER A 35 -3.81 -13.54 3.48
N PRO A 36 -4.26 -13.64 2.21
CA PRO A 36 -4.70 -12.48 1.48
C PRO A 36 -5.81 -11.81 2.30
N ARG A 37 -5.60 -10.54 2.65
CA ARG A 37 -6.67 -9.73 3.22
C ARG A 37 -7.78 -9.73 2.19
N SER A 38 -9.03 -9.95 2.63
CA SER A 38 -10.20 -9.72 1.79
C SER A 38 -10.00 -8.39 1.09
N SER A 39 -9.85 -8.41 -0.24
CA SER A 39 -9.77 -7.19 -1.01
C SER A 39 -10.96 -6.35 -0.61
N ALA A 40 -10.73 -5.06 -0.31
CA ALA A 40 -11.84 -4.12 -0.16
C ALA A 40 -12.79 -4.35 -1.33
N GLN A 41 -14.10 -4.44 -1.03
CA GLN A 41 -15.17 -4.68 -2.01
C GLN A 41 -14.80 -4.00 -3.33
N THR A 42 -14.50 -4.79 -4.37
CA THR A 42 -14.19 -4.24 -5.68
C THR A 42 -15.47 -3.62 -6.21
N MET A 43 -15.41 -2.32 -6.47
CA MET A 43 -16.56 -1.56 -6.94
C MET A 43 -16.52 -1.55 -8.46
N GLU A 44 -17.50 -2.21 -9.08
CA GLU A 44 -17.71 -2.14 -10.51
C GLU A 44 -18.32 -0.78 -10.87
N ILE A 45 -17.68 -0.05 -11.78
CA ILE A 45 -18.17 1.22 -12.31
C ILE A 45 -18.38 1.04 -13.81
N THR A 46 -19.63 1.15 -14.26
CA THR A 46 -19.92 1.12 -15.70
C THR A 46 -19.53 2.46 -16.34
N LEU A 47 -18.69 2.41 -17.37
CA LEU A 47 -18.36 3.58 -18.18
C LEU A 47 -19.42 3.77 -19.26
N SER A 48 -20.30 4.74 -19.06
CA SER A 48 -21.28 5.17 -20.05
C SER A 48 -20.64 6.11 -21.07
N ARG A 49 -21.03 5.95 -22.33
CA ARG A 49 -20.63 6.89 -23.42
C ARG A 49 -21.61 8.05 -23.58
N PHE A 50 -22.79 7.95 -22.95
CA PHE A 50 -23.90 8.88 -23.08
C PHE A 50 -24.49 9.12 -21.68
N ASP A 51 -24.90 10.36 -21.44
CA ASP A 51 -25.51 10.84 -20.20
C ASP A 51 -26.94 11.26 -20.49
N ASP A 52 -27.87 10.89 -19.62
CA ASP A 52 -29.28 11.28 -19.75
C ASP A 52 -29.54 12.65 -19.10
N GLU A 53 -30.45 13.43 -19.70
CA GLU A 53 -30.80 14.77 -19.20
C GLU A 53 -31.43 14.76 -17.79
N GLN A 54 -32.05 13.65 -17.42
CA GLN A 54 -32.74 13.47 -16.14
C GLN A 54 -32.11 12.29 -15.39
N ALA A 55 -31.63 12.56 -14.17
CA ALA A 55 -31.08 11.53 -13.31
C ALA A 55 -32.19 10.61 -12.78
N PRO A 56 -31.93 9.29 -12.68
CA PRO A 56 -32.91 8.36 -12.12
C PRO A 56 -33.12 8.63 -10.63
N GLU A 57 -34.35 8.48 -10.15
CA GLU A 57 -34.70 8.67 -8.73
C GLU A 57 -33.97 7.66 -7.83
N LYS A 58 -33.71 6.46 -8.35
CA LYS A 58 -32.97 5.38 -7.70
C LYS A 58 -32.03 4.73 -8.71
N ALA A 59 -30.73 4.74 -8.40
CA ALA A 59 -29.72 4.04 -9.19
C ALA A 59 -29.39 2.68 -8.55
N ASP A 60 -29.42 1.62 -9.36
CA ASP A 60 -29.05 0.26 -8.91
C ASP A 60 -27.55 -0.03 -9.10
N PHE A 61 -26.85 0.75 -9.92
CA PHE A 61 -25.42 0.62 -10.22
C PHE A 61 -24.69 1.97 -10.17
N LEU A 62 -23.39 1.94 -9.90
CA LEU A 62 -22.53 3.13 -9.96
C LEU A 62 -21.94 3.28 -11.36
N ALA A 63 -22.03 4.50 -11.89
CA ALA A 63 -21.54 4.85 -13.22
C ALA A 63 -20.94 6.26 -13.20
N GLN A 64 -20.17 6.60 -14.23
CA GLN A 64 -19.59 7.94 -14.38
C GLN A 64 -20.66 9.01 -14.63
N THR A 65 -21.74 8.64 -15.31
CA THR A 65 -22.82 9.55 -15.71
C THR A 65 -24.19 8.98 -15.30
N SER A 66 -25.22 9.81 -15.37
CA SER A 66 -26.59 9.34 -15.13
C SER A 66 -27.07 8.55 -16.34
N GLN A 67 -27.67 7.40 -16.09
CA GLN A 67 -28.24 6.58 -17.15
C GLN A 67 -29.55 5.95 -16.68
N GLN A 68 -30.59 6.09 -17.48
CA GLN A 68 -31.88 5.46 -17.29
C GLN A 68 -32.00 4.24 -18.22
N GLY A 69 -32.08 3.06 -17.62
CA GLY A 69 -32.29 1.82 -18.36
C GLY A 69 -33.71 1.72 -18.92
N SER A 70 -33.86 1.08 -20.09
CA SER A 70 -35.16 0.76 -20.70
C SER A 70 -35.67 -0.65 -20.35
N GLY A 71 -35.01 -1.34 -19.42
CA GLY A 71 -35.35 -2.70 -19.00
C GLY A 71 -36.74 -2.78 -18.36
N SER A 72 -37.42 -3.92 -18.56
CA SER A 72 -38.75 -4.19 -18.00
C SER A 72 -38.74 -5.25 -16.88
N GLU A 73 -37.56 -5.66 -16.44
CA GLU A 73 -37.37 -6.69 -15.43
C GLU A 73 -37.61 -6.12 -14.03
N GLU A 74 -38.22 -6.91 -13.15
CA GLU A 74 -38.52 -6.49 -11.78
C GLU A 74 -37.26 -6.35 -10.91
N GLN A 75 -36.23 -7.12 -11.24
CA GLN A 75 -34.94 -7.12 -10.55
C GLN A 75 -33.88 -6.43 -11.41
N ALA A 76 -33.02 -5.63 -10.77
CA ALA A 76 -31.89 -5.02 -11.42
C ALA A 76 -30.92 -6.10 -11.94
N MET A 77 -30.65 -6.07 -13.23
CA MET A 77 -29.69 -6.95 -13.90
C MET A 77 -28.65 -6.11 -14.63
N GLU A 78 -27.44 -6.66 -14.77
CA GLU A 78 -26.39 -6.02 -15.58
C GLU A 78 -26.82 -5.89 -17.04
N MET A 79 -26.33 -4.85 -17.70
CA MET A 79 -26.55 -4.67 -19.13
C MET A 79 -25.96 -5.85 -19.91
N THR A 80 -26.82 -6.52 -20.67
CA THR A 80 -26.43 -7.57 -21.62
C THR A 80 -26.79 -7.15 -23.04
N SER A 81 -26.11 -7.73 -24.03
CA SER A 81 -26.47 -7.57 -25.44
C SER A 81 -27.34 -8.75 -25.87
N PRO A 82 -28.51 -8.53 -26.51
CA PRO A 82 -29.31 -9.63 -27.05
C PRO A 82 -28.62 -10.34 -28.21
N ASN A 83 -27.67 -9.67 -28.88
CA ASN A 83 -26.83 -10.29 -29.90
C ASN A 83 -25.55 -10.85 -29.27
N PRO A 84 -25.16 -12.09 -29.60
CA PRO A 84 -23.86 -12.63 -29.22
C PRO A 84 -22.77 -11.80 -29.89
N SER A 85 -21.73 -11.43 -29.14
CA SER A 85 -20.53 -10.85 -29.71
C SER A 85 -19.73 -11.92 -30.45
N GLU A 86 -19.16 -11.59 -31.62
CA GLU A 86 -18.27 -12.50 -32.36
C GLU A 86 -16.98 -12.83 -31.60
N ILE A 87 -16.67 -12.06 -30.55
CA ILE A 87 -15.53 -12.28 -29.66
C ILE A 87 -15.99 -13.18 -28.51
N SER A 88 -15.83 -14.49 -28.68
CA SER A 88 -15.91 -15.45 -27.57
C SER A 88 -14.56 -15.51 -26.87
N GLN A 89 -14.38 -14.77 -25.79
CA GLN A 89 -13.29 -15.01 -24.84
C GLN A 89 -13.88 -15.47 -23.51
N PRO A 90 -14.09 -16.79 -23.33
CA PRO A 90 -14.53 -17.36 -22.05
C PRO A 90 -13.40 -17.43 -21.00
N GLU A 91 -12.15 -17.17 -21.37
CA GLU A 91 -11.06 -17.01 -20.41
C GLU A 91 -11.01 -15.57 -19.92
N LEU A 92 -11.33 -15.39 -18.63
CA LEU A 92 -10.89 -14.23 -17.86
C LEU A 92 -9.36 -14.18 -17.93
N ALA A 93 -8.83 -13.39 -18.86
CA ALA A 93 -7.40 -13.11 -18.87
C ALA A 93 -7.04 -12.53 -17.50
N GLN A 94 -6.14 -13.19 -16.77
CA GLN A 94 -5.59 -12.65 -15.53
C GLN A 94 -4.75 -11.42 -15.90
N VAL A 95 -5.40 -10.28 -16.02
CA VAL A 95 -4.73 -8.99 -16.06
C VAL A 95 -4.16 -8.76 -14.67
N GLN A 96 -2.84 -8.74 -14.58
CA GLN A 96 -2.17 -8.28 -13.38
C GLN A 96 -2.59 -6.83 -13.17
N PRO A 97 -3.25 -6.47 -12.05
CA PRO A 97 -3.58 -5.08 -11.79
C PRO A 97 -2.26 -4.30 -11.76
N GLU A 98 -2.15 -3.26 -12.58
CA GLU A 98 -0.99 -2.37 -12.50
C GLU A 98 -0.90 -1.82 -11.08
N PRO A 99 0.31 -1.78 -10.49
CA PRO A 99 0.48 -1.26 -9.15
C PRO A 99 -0.07 0.16 -9.09
N GLN A 100 -0.93 0.41 -8.11
CA GLN A 100 -1.51 1.73 -7.89
C GLN A 100 -0.37 2.75 -7.77
N THR A 101 -0.32 3.71 -8.70
CA THR A 101 0.62 4.82 -8.62
C THR A 101 0.28 5.58 -7.35
N THR A 102 1.15 5.52 -6.36
CA THR A 102 1.07 6.39 -5.19
C THR A 102 1.27 7.82 -5.66
N THR A 103 0.20 8.63 -5.66
CA THR A 103 0.31 10.06 -5.86
C THR A 103 1.10 10.63 -4.69
N ARG A 104 2.40 10.87 -4.89
CA ARG A 104 3.20 11.61 -3.92
C ARG A 104 2.62 13.02 -3.85
N PRO A 105 2.30 13.56 -2.66
CA PRO A 105 1.84 14.93 -2.56
C PRO A 105 2.91 15.84 -3.15
N GLN A 106 2.57 16.48 -4.26
CA GLN A 106 3.43 17.46 -4.89
C GLN A 106 3.39 18.70 -3.97
N PRO A 107 4.54 19.24 -3.54
CA PRO A 107 4.53 20.41 -2.67
C PRO A 107 3.72 21.51 -3.36
N GLN A 108 2.62 21.87 -2.72
CA GLN A 108 1.74 22.93 -3.18
C GLN A 108 2.59 24.20 -3.18
N GLN A 109 2.96 24.67 -4.37
CA GLN A 109 3.66 25.94 -4.48
C GLN A 109 2.74 27.00 -3.88
N GLU A 110 3.13 27.54 -2.73
CA GLU A 110 2.46 28.67 -2.12
C GLU A 110 2.45 29.79 -3.15
N ARG A 111 1.27 30.07 -3.72
CA ARG A 111 1.10 31.23 -4.58
C ARG A 111 1.44 32.45 -3.74
N ALA A 112 2.43 33.22 -4.19
CA ALA A 112 2.75 34.51 -3.58
C ALA A 112 1.50 35.39 -3.60
N VAL A 113 0.92 35.61 -2.43
CA VAL A 113 -0.21 36.53 -2.27
C VAL A 113 0.37 37.93 -2.31
N VAL A 114 0.03 38.69 -3.34
CA VAL A 114 0.38 40.12 -3.41
C VAL A 114 -0.51 40.85 -2.41
N GLN A 115 0.08 41.29 -1.29
CA GLN A 115 -0.60 42.13 -0.30
C GLN A 115 -0.20 43.59 -0.51
N THR A 116 -1.18 44.48 -0.58
CA THR A 116 -0.95 45.93 -0.55
C THR A 116 -0.88 46.38 0.90
N GLU A 117 0.31 46.75 1.36
CA GLU A 117 0.47 47.34 2.68
C GLU A 117 -0.06 48.78 2.67
N THR A 118 -1.08 49.05 3.49
CA THR A 118 -1.37 50.41 3.96
C THR A 118 -0.91 50.50 5.40
N ARG A 119 0.02 51.42 5.67
CA ARG A 119 0.64 51.59 6.98
C ARG A 119 -0.41 51.96 8.02
N THR A 120 -0.72 51.03 8.90
CA THR A 120 -1.40 51.28 10.17
C THR A 120 -0.56 50.66 11.28
N GLU A 121 -0.05 51.50 12.16
CA GLU A 121 0.73 51.06 13.32
C GLU A 121 -0.22 50.45 14.36
N ARG A 122 -0.41 49.13 14.26
CA ARG A 122 -0.94 48.34 15.36
C ARG A 122 -0.04 47.12 15.54
N GLN A 123 0.76 47.18 16.60
CA GLN A 123 1.67 46.11 16.99
C GLN A 123 0.85 44.92 17.51
N ALA A 124 0.72 43.88 16.69
CA ALA A 124 0.24 42.56 17.11
C ALA A 124 1.46 41.66 17.36
N SER A 125 1.51 41.04 18.53
CA SER A 125 2.61 40.21 19.00
C SER A 125 2.88 39.04 18.05
N ARG A 126 4.15 38.85 17.68
CA ARG A 126 4.67 37.73 16.89
C ARG A 126 4.38 36.40 17.63
N PRO A 127 3.65 35.45 17.04
CA PRO A 127 3.64 34.08 17.54
C PRO A 127 5.06 33.52 17.48
N GLU A 128 5.57 33.02 18.61
CA GLU A 128 6.86 32.36 18.68
C GLU A 128 6.93 31.20 17.68
N GLU A 129 7.99 31.23 16.90
CA GLU A 129 8.40 30.17 16.01
C GLU A 129 8.74 28.94 16.88
N ARG A 130 7.90 27.90 16.82
CA ARG A 130 8.15 26.63 17.51
C ARG A 130 9.40 26.00 16.90
N THR A 131 10.54 26.21 17.55
CA THR A 131 11.80 25.54 17.22
C THR A 131 11.59 24.04 17.41
N GLU A 132 11.88 23.24 16.37
CA GLU A 132 12.02 21.79 16.51
C GLU A 132 13.10 21.49 17.57
N PRO A 133 12.89 20.51 18.48
CA PRO A 133 13.94 20.13 19.43
C PRO A 133 15.17 19.63 18.68
N GLN A 134 16.23 20.42 18.72
CA GLN A 134 17.55 20.05 18.23
C GLN A 134 18.12 18.99 19.19
N GLU A 135 18.48 17.80 18.68
CA GLU A 135 19.14 16.76 19.47
C GLU A 135 20.44 17.31 20.07
N GLU A 136 20.46 17.42 21.40
CA GLU A 136 21.63 17.87 22.14
C GLU A 136 22.66 16.73 22.22
N PRO A 137 23.92 16.93 21.77
CA PRO A 137 24.95 15.91 21.88
C PRO A 137 25.35 15.74 23.35
N LEU A 138 25.12 14.55 23.89
CA LEU A 138 25.46 14.17 25.27
C LEU A 138 26.95 14.42 25.59
N PRO A 139 27.29 15.03 26.74
CA PRO A 139 28.67 15.31 27.11
C PRO A 139 29.45 14.02 27.44
N GLN A 140 30.58 13.80 26.76
CA GLN A 140 31.57 12.78 27.11
C GLN A 140 32.48 13.31 28.22
N SER A 141 32.52 12.62 29.37
CA SER A 141 33.45 12.98 30.45
C SER A 141 34.85 12.48 30.12
N GLU A 142 35.82 13.38 29.97
CA GLU A 142 37.24 13.04 29.97
C GLU A 142 37.66 12.56 31.37
N LYS A 143 38.04 11.29 31.48
CA LYS A 143 38.70 10.78 32.69
C LYS A 143 40.21 10.98 32.52
N LYS A 144 40.70 12.09 33.07
CA LYS A 144 42.13 12.41 33.15
C LYS A 144 42.83 11.36 34.02
N SER A 145 43.82 10.69 33.42
CA SER A 145 44.76 9.80 34.07
C SER A 145 45.58 10.54 35.14
N LEU A 146 45.75 9.90 36.29
CA LEU A 146 46.85 10.13 37.24
C LEU A 146 47.72 8.88 37.24
#